data_AF-A0A2A6J9G6-F1
#
_entry.id   AF-A0A2A6J9G6-F1
#
_cell.length_a   1.000
_cell.length_b   1.000
_cell.length_c   1.000
_cell.angle_alpha   90.00
_cell.angle_beta   90.00
_cell.angle_gamma   90.00
#
_symmetry.space_group_name_H-M   'P 1'
#
loop_
_entity.id
_entity.type
_entity.pdbx_description
1 polymer ?
#
loop_
_entity_poly.entity_id
_entity_poly.type
_entity_poly.pdbx_seq_one_letter_code
_entity_poly.pdbx_strand_id
1 'polypeptide(L)'
;MATLLTINVKNFEAQTQGFYFFQQPAVYTGGGQVYSNSLFSQSLGNYDGTGSILTFQVNLQYYAGIQQANTPPQIGASSGYASASRAIDLAPSSGSGKPNDWTTATVNPLGLSAPVYGEGVQPGAFRITTPVFNSPPYYNVGSAVAVNGGIVLSNFVQANPASNTDCQPILKYYVQTGSYTPGSVMDFTQSSVTAALADFTGGYTVCNITLNANGTWSTQLQ
;
A
#
# COMPACT_ATOMS: atom_id res chain seq x y z
N MET A 1 -17.53 11.25 2.08
CA MET A 1 -17.03 10.36 3.15
C MET A 1 -16.27 9.23 2.48
N ALA A 2 -15.03 8.96 2.87
CA ALA A 2 -14.28 7.82 2.36
C ALA A 2 -14.84 6.53 3.00
N THR A 3 -15.05 5.49 2.21
CA THR A 3 -15.46 4.18 2.73
C THR A 3 -14.31 3.57 3.53
N LEU A 4 -14.57 3.06 4.73
CA LEU A 4 -13.54 2.44 5.57
C LEU A 4 -13.53 0.93 5.33
N LEU A 5 -12.39 0.38 4.94
CA LEU A 5 -12.17 -1.06 4.85
C LEU A 5 -11.56 -1.54 6.17
N THR A 6 -12.10 -2.63 6.71
CA THR A 6 -11.69 -3.18 8.02
C THR A 6 -11.28 -4.64 7.87
N ILE A 7 -10.11 -4.99 8.40
CA ILE A 7 -9.66 -6.37 8.53
C ILE A 7 -9.53 -6.68 10.02
N ASN A 8 -10.26 -7.67 10.51
CA ASN A 8 -10.17 -8.15 11.88
C ASN A 8 -9.46 -9.50 11.89
N VAL A 9 -8.47 -9.67 12.77
CA VAL A 9 -7.68 -10.89 12.87
C VAL A 9 -7.80 -11.49 14.26
N LYS A 10 -8.06 -12.80 14.30
CA LYS A 10 -7.97 -13.63 15.50
C LYS A 10 -6.84 -14.64 15.36
N ASN A 11 -6.14 -14.89 16.46
CA ASN A 11 -5.09 -15.91 16.54
C ASN A 11 -5.56 -17.05 17.45
N PHE A 12 -5.67 -18.27 16.94
CA PHE A 12 -5.95 -19.48 17.73
C PHE A 12 -4.73 -20.40 17.88
N GLU A 13 -3.55 -20.02 17.39
CA GLU A 13 -2.34 -20.74 17.75
C GLU A 13 -2.05 -20.61 19.24
N ALA A 14 -1.37 -21.61 19.80
CA ALA A 14 -1.01 -21.62 21.22
C ALA A 14 -0.06 -20.48 21.60
N GLN A 15 0.73 -19.98 20.65
CA GLN A 15 1.73 -18.94 20.87
C GLN A 15 1.25 -17.56 20.40
N THR A 16 1.81 -16.53 21.01
CA THR A 16 1.66 -15.16 20.50
C THR A 16 2.38 -15.04 19.17
N GLN A 17 1.68 -14.51 18.16
CA GLN A 17 2.24 -14.31 16.82
C GLN A 17 2.39 -12.82 16.53
N GLY A 18 3.44 -12.45 15.80
CA GLY A 18 3.57 -11.13 15.19
C GLY A 18 2.83 -11.12 13.86
N PHE A 19 1.97 -10.13 13.61
CA PHE A 19 1.24 -9.98 12.36
C PHE A 19 1.68 -8.72 11.64
N TYR A 20 1.76 -8.77 10.31
CA TYR A 20 1.95 -7.60 9.48
C TYR A 20 1.02 -7.61 8.27
N PHE A 21 0.64 -6.41 7.82
CA PHE A 21 -0.29 -6.17 6.73
C PHE A 21 0.41 -5.54 5.55
N PHE A 22 -0.02 -5.88 4.35
CA PHE A 22 0.50 -5.33 3.10
C PHE A 22 -0.57 -5.39 2.01
N GLN A 23 -0.44 -4.54 0.99
CA GLN A 23 -1.34 -4.52 -0.15
C GLN A 23 -0.76 -5.32 -1.30
N GLN A 24 -1.61 -5.91 -2.14
CA GLN A 24 -1.22 -6.34 -3.48
C GLN A 24 -0.54 -5.17 -4.20
N PRO A 25 0.68 -5.35 -4.74
CA PRO A 25 1.34 -4.34 -5.54
C PRO A 25 0.43 -3.83 -6.66
N ALA A 26 0.39 -2.51 -6.83
CA ALA A 26 -0.26 -1.90 -8.00
C ALA A 26 0.43 -2.36 -9.29
N VAL A 27 -0.29 -2.27 -10.41
CA VAL A 27 0.33 -2.43 -11.73
C VAL A 27 0.97 -1.10 -12.11
N TYR A 28 2.25 -1.13 -12.43
CA TYR A 28 3.04 0.06 -12.78
C TYR A 28 3.45 0.08 -14.25
N THR A 29 3.36 1.27 -14.85
CA THR A 29 3.95 1.58 -16.17
C THR A 29 4.89 2.77 -16.02
N GLY A 30 6.08 2.72 -16.63
CA GLY A 30 7.09 3.79 -16.55
C GLY A 30 8.02 3.73 -15.34
N GLY A 31 8.06 2.59 -14.63
CA GLY A 31 8.92 2.33 -13.48
C GLY A 31 9.80 1.09 -13.62
N GLY A 32 10.64 0.84 -12.61
CA GLY A 32 11.45 -0.37 -12.49
C GLY A 32 10.76 -1.47 -11.68
N GLN A 33 11.55 -2.20 -10.89
CA GLN A 33 11.05 -3.18 -9.94
C GLN A 33 10.05 -2.55 -8.96
N VAL A 34 8.94 -3.24 -8.73
CA VAL A 34 7.93 -2.84 -7.75
C VAL A 34 8.32 -3.39 -6.38
N TYR A 35 8.34 -2.51 -5.39
CA TYR A 35 8.57 -2.82 -3.99
C TYR A 35 7.27 -2.65 -3.21
N SER A 36 7.14 -3.40 -2.12
CA SER A 36 6.01 -3.30 -1.20
C SER A 36 6.50 -2.99 0.19
N ASN A 37 5.72 -2.23 0.94
CA ASN A 37 5.96 -1.99 2.35
C ASN A 37 4.97 -2.78 3.20
N SER A 38 5.42 -3.14 4.40
CA SER A 38 4.45 -3.40 5.47
C SER A 38 3.74 -2.09 5.83
N LEU A 39 2.42 -2.18 5.99
CA LEU A 39 1.52 -1.06 6.28
C LEU A 39 1.25 -0.90 7.77
N PHE A 40 1.21 -2.03 8.46
CA PHE A 40 0.88 -2.12 9.87
C PHE A 40 1.47 -3.42 10.42
N SER A 41 1.86 -3.44 11.70
CA SER A 41 2.19 -4.67 12.38
C SER A 41 1.92 -4.59 13.88
N GLN A 42 1.58 -5.75 14.47
CA GLN A 42 1.32 -5.88 15.90
C GLN A 42 1.39 -7.35 16.33
N SER A 43 1.79 -7.60 17.57
CA SER A 43 1.68 -8.93 18.19
C SER A 43 0.26 -9.19 18.69
N LEU A 44 -0.21 -10.43 18.52
CA LEU A 44 -1.54 -10.86 18.96
C LEU A 44 -1.43 -12.24 19.64
N GLY A 45 -1.85 -12.29 20.91
CA GLY A 45 -1.93 -13.53 21.69
C GLY A 45 -3.09 -14.42 21.25
N ASN A 46 -3.14 -15.63 21.82
CA ASN A 46 -4.23 -16.57 21.57
C ASN A 46 -5.59 -15.96 22.01
N TYR A 47 -6.61 -16.11 21.16
CA TYR A 47 -7.94 -15.55 21.35
C TYR A 47 -8.67 -16.15 22.55
N ASP A 48 -8.60 -17.47 22.77
CA ASP A 48 -9.27 -18.13 23.90
C ASP A 48 -8.67 -17.69 25.25
N GLY A 49 -7.36 -17.37 25.26
CA GLY A 49 -6.67 -16.88 26.45
C GLY A 49 -6.82 -15.38 26.71
N THR A 50 -7.10 -14.55 25.69
CA THR A 50 -7.00 -13.09 25.80
C THR A 50 -8.23 -12.32 25.33
N GLY A 51 -9.12 -12.93 24.55
CA GLY A 51 -10.22 -12.25 23.85
C GLY A 51 -9.78 -11.21 22.81
N SER A 52 -8.49 -11.12 22.49
CA SER A 52 -7.94 -10.04 21.68
C SER A 52 -8.26 -10.19 20.19
N ILE A 53 -8.61 -9.09 19.54
CA ILE A 53 -8.80 -9.00 18.09
C ILE A 53 -7.87 -7.89 17.59
N LEU A 54 -7.08 -8.20 16.55
CA LEU A 54 -6.26 -7.20 15.88
C LEU A 54 -7.05 -6.59 14.72
N THR A 55 -7.21 -5.27 14.74
CA THR A 55 -7.98 -4.56 13.71
C THR A 55 -7.05 -3.67 12.88
N PHE A 56 -7.09 -3.87 11.56
CA PHE A 56 -6.45 -3.02 10.56
C PHE A 56 -7.52 -2.25 9.80
N GLN A 57 -7.36 -0.94 9.68
CA GLN A 57 -8.32 -0.08 8.99
C GLN A 57 -7.62 0.76 7.93
N VAL A 58 -8.21 0.80 6.74
CA VAL A 58 -7.70 1.57 5.60
C VAL A 58 -8.86 2.28 4.90
N ASN A 59 -8.66 3.56 4.59
CA ASN A 59 -9.64 4.32 3.82
C ASN A 59 -9.60 3.90 2.35
N LEU A 60 -10.77 3.68 1.74
CA LEU A 60 -10.96 3.56 0.30
C LEU A 60 -10.83 4.94 -0.36
N GLN A 61 -9.60 5.46 -0.32
CA GLN A 61 -9.16 6.67 -0.99
C GLN A 61 -7.78 6.38 -1.54
N TYR A 62 -7.59 6.60 -2.84
CA TYR A 62 -6.28 6.46 -3.46
C TYR A 62 -5.44 7.69 -3.14
N TYR A 63 -4.16 7.45 -2.84
CA TYR A 63 -3.18 8.51 -2.70
C TYR A 63 -2.00 8.25 -3.62
N ALA A 64 -1.61 9.27 -4.36
CA ALA A 64 -0.28 9.34 -4.95
C ALA A 64 0.72 9.69 -3.85
N GLY A 65 1.86 9.02 -3.80
CA GLY A 65 2.94 9.27 -2.85
C GLY A 65 4.28 9.48 -3.53
N ILE A 66 5.08 10.38 -2.96
CA ILE A 66 6.53 10.47 -3.20
C ILE A 66 7.26 10.38 -1.87
N GLN A 67 8.38 9.66 -1.84
CA GLN A 67 9.22 9.50 -0.67
C GLN A 67 10.69 9.63 -1.04
N GLN A 68 11.45 10.41 -0.28
CA GLN A 68 12.90 10.51 -0.40
C GLN A 68 13.57 9.33 0.31
N ALA A 69 14.60 8.76 -0.32
CA ALA A 69 15.44 7.71 0.23
C ALA A 69 16.93 8.06 0.07
N ASN A 70 17.76 7.58 1.00
CA ASN A 70 19.22 7.79 0.95
C ASN A 70 19.94 6.65 0.22
N THR A 71 19.28 5.51 0.09
CA THR A 71 19.76 4.31 -0.60
C THR A 71 18.65 3.77 -1.49
N PRO A 72 19.00 3.00 -2.55
CA PRO A 72 18.01 2.23 -3.29
C PRO A 72 17.19 1.31 -2.35
N PRO A 73 15.94 0.99 -2.69
CA PRO A 73 15.09 0.13 -1.87
C PRO A 73 15.68 -1.28 -1.71
N GLN A 74 15.70 -1.81 -0.49
CA GLN A 74 16.20 -3.15 -0.16
C GLN A 74 15.24 -3.83 0.82
N ILE A 75 14.96 -5.12 0.61
CA ILE A 75 14.09 -5.90 1.50
C ILE A 75 14.64 -5.88 2.94
N GLY A 76 13.75 -5.67 3.91
CA GLY A 76 14.07 -5.55 5.33
C GLY A 76 14.54 -4.16 5.76
N ALA A 77 14.87 -3.26 4.83
CA ALA A 77 15.26 -1.89 5.14
C ALA A 77 14.06 -0.94 5.14
N SER A 78 14.22 0.23 5.77
CA SER A 78 13.24 1.33 5.64
C SER A 78 13.15 1.78 4.18
N SER A 79 11.93 2.02 3.69
CA SER A 79 11.71 2.45 2.30
C SER A 79 12.10 3.90 2.04
N GLY A 80 12.22 4.72 3.09
CA GLY A 80 12.60 6.12 2.96
C GLY A 80 12.21 6.95 4.18
N TYR A 81 12.33 8.27 4.03
CA TYR A 81 12.26 9.24 5.11
C TYR A 81 11.13 10.23 4.85
N ALA A 82 11.48 11.48 4.49
CA ALA A 82 10.52 12.50 4.13
C ALA A 82 9.62 12.02 2.98
N SER A 83 8.31 12.24 3.14
CA SER A 83 7.31 11.86 2.16
C SER A 83 6.27 12.96 1.99
N ALA A 84 5.62 12.94 0.83
CA ALA A 84 4.45 13.74 0.55
C ALA A 84 3.42 12.87 -0.16
N SER A 85 2.15 13.14 0.11
CA SER A 85 1.04 12.39 -0.47
C SER A 85 -0.14 13.29 -0.78
N ARG A 86 -0.89 12.96 -1.82
CA ARG A 86 -2.13 13.65 -2.22
C ARG A 86 -3.19 12.62 -2.56
N ALA A 87 -4.41 12.85 -2.06
CA ALA A 87 -5.58 12.13 -2.53
C ALA A 87 -5.71 12.34 -4.04
N ILE A 88 -5.95 11.28 -4.80
CA ILE A 88 -5.98 11.30 -6.26
C ILE A 88 -7.10 10.39 -6.76
N ASP A 89 -7.66 10.72 -7.92
CA ASP A 89 -8.67 9.90 -8.58
C ASP A 89 -8.00 8.94 -9.57
N LEU A 90 -8.74 7.95 -10.05
CA LEU A 90 -8.28 7.05 -11.11
C LEU A 90 -8.88 7.46 -12.45
N ALA A 91 -8.07 7.35 -13.51
CA ALA A 91 -8.55 7.41 -14.88
C ALA A 91 -9.68 6.37 -15.08
N PRO A 92 -10.77 6.72 -15.77
CA PRO A 92 -11.88 5.80 -15.96
C PRO A 92 -11.43 4.57 -16.76
N SER A 93 -11.85 3.37 -16.32
CA SER A 93 -11.61 2.12 -17.06
C SER A 93 -12.39 2.07 -18.38
N SER A 94 -13.49 2.82 -18.48
CA SER A 94 -14.29 3.04 -19.68
C SER A 94 -15.04 4.38 -19.61
N GLY A 95 -15.27 5.01 -20.76
CA GLY A 95 -16.01 6.28 -20.87
C GLY A 95 -15.12 7.54 -20.96
N SER A 96 -15.75 8.71 -20.94
CA SER A 96 -15.14 10.04 -21.22
C SER A 96 -14.94 10.92 -19.98
N GLY A 97 -14.78 10.31 -18.81
CA GLY A 97 -14.54 11.06 -17.56
C GLY A 97 -13.24 11.88 -17.60
N LYS A 98 -13.25 13.03 -16.93
CA LYS A 98 -12.06 13.87 -16.71
C LYS A 98 -11.72 13.98 -15.21
N PRO A 99 -11.35 12.86 -14.56
CA PRO A 99 -11.04 12.85 -13.13
C PRO A 99 -9.73 13.58 -12.84
N ASN A 100 -9.44 13.89 -11.56
CA ASN A 100 -8.15 14.47 -11.17
C ASN A 100 -7.13 13.35 -10.92
N ASP A 101 -6.62 12.77 -12.00
CA ASP A 101 -5.82 11.53 -12.03
C ASP A 101 -4.32 11.75 -12.29
N TRP A 102 -3.85 12.98 -12.42
CA TRP A 102 -2.44 13.29 -12.65
C TRP A 102 -1.91 14.32 -11.64
N THR A 103 -0.83 13.98 -10.93
CA THR A 103 -0.04 14.92 -10.10
C THR A 103 1.42 15.03 -10.54
N THR A 104 2.07 16.16 -10.24
CA THR A 104 3.48 16.40 -10.49
C THR A 104 4.24 16.50 -9.17
N ALA A 105 5.32 15.73 -9.07
CA ALA A 105 6.22 15.77 -7.93
C ALA A 105 7.19 16.96 -7.99
N THR A 106 7.59 17.39 -6.80
CA THR A 106 8.65 18.36 -6.55
C THR A 106 9.62 17.72 -5.55
N VAL A 107 10.91 17.97 -5.72
CA VAL A 107 11.97 17.42 -4.86
C VAL A 107 12.64 18.49 -4.00
N ASN A 108 12.35 19.77 -4.24
CA ASN A 108 12.80 20.88 -3.42
C ASN A 108 11.82 22.08 -3.54
N PRO A 109 10.89 22.26 -2.59
CA PRO A 109 10.59 21.35 -1.46
C PRO A 109 10.05 20.00 -1.95
N LEU A 110 10.14 18.95 -1.13
CA LEU A 110 9.53 17.66 -1.42
C LEU A 110 8.00 17.79 -1.36
N GLY A 111 7.31 17.42 -2.44
CA GLY A 111 5.87 17.62 -2.51
C GLY A 111 5.20 17.05 -3.76
N LEU A 112 3.87 17.09 -3.77
CA LEU A 112 3.01 16.77 -4.91
C LEU A 112 2.06 17.94 -5.16
N SER A 113 1.91 18.31 -6.43
CA SER A 113 0.91 19.29 -6.86
C SER A 113 -0.52 18.80 -6.57
N ALA A 114 -1.48 19.72 -6.53
CA ALA A 114 -2.88 19.33 -6.57
C ALA A 114 -3.14 18.50 -7.86
N PRO A 115 -3.80 17.34 -7.76
CA PRO A 115 -4.07 16.55 -8.95
C PRO A 115 -5.01 17.28 -9.92
N VAL A 116 -4.77 17.04 -11.21
CA VAL A 116 -5.55 17.58 -12.32
C VAL A 116 -5.89 16.46 -13.29
N TYR A 117 -6.78 16.73 -14.24
CA TYR A 117 -7.04 15.80 -15.33
C TYR A 117 -5.82 15.61 -16.23
N GLY A 118 -5.51 14.34 -16.47
CA GLY A 118 -4.43 13.90 -17.32
C GLY A 118 -4.89 13.22 -18.62
N GLU A 119 -4.45 13.73 -19.76
CA GLU A 119 -4.64 13.00 -21.02
C GLU A 119 -3.68 11.80 -21.12
N GLY A 120 -4.21 10.65 -21.54
CA GLY A 120 -3.41 9.45 -21.78
C GLY A 120 -2.89 8.76 -20.52
N VAL A 121 -3.50 9.00 -19.35
CA VAL A 121 -3.28 8.16 -18.16
C VAL A 121 -3.86 6.78 -18.41
N GLN A 122 -3.13 5.73 -18.04
CA GLN A 122 -3.60 4.35 -18.21
C GLN A 122 -4.97 4.14 -17.54
N PRO A 123 -5.93 3.46 -18.18
CA PRO A 123 -7.25 3.19 -17.59
C PRO A 123 -7.15 2.49 -16.22
N GLY A 124 -7.86 3.01 -15.22
CA GLY A 124 -7.80 2.52 -13.84
C GLY A 124 -6.55 2.93 -13.06
N ALA A 125 -5.68 3.76 -13.63
CA ALA A 125 -4.47 4.25 -12.97
C ALA A 125 -4.58 5.75 -12.64
N PHE A 126 -3.68 6.22 -11.78
CA PHE A 126 -3.30 7.62 -11.70
C PHE A 126 -1.84 7.79 -12.16
N ARG A 127 -1.45 9.00 -12.54
CA ARG A 127 -0.09 9.35 -12.99
C ARG A 127 0.63 10.25 -12.00
N ILE A 128 1.90 9.92 -11.75
CA ILE A 128 2.85 10.81 -11.10
C ILE A 128 3.95 11.18 -12.10
N THR A 129 4.14 12.47 -12.35
CA THR A 129 5.31 12.96 -13.09
C THR A 129 6.41 13.39 -12.13
N THR A 130 7.62 12.92 -12.37
CA THR A 130 8.80 13.32 -11.61
C THR A 130 9.56 14.44 -12.33
N PRO A 131 10.15 15.39 -11.59
CA PRO A 131 10.99 16.42 -12.19
C PRO A 131 12.33 15.81 -12.64
N VAL A 132 13.15 16.62 -13.31
CA VAL A 132 14.58 16.30 -13.43
C VAL A 132 15.20 16.38 -12.03
N PHE A 133 15.97 15.36 -11.65
CA PHE A 133 16.78 15.36 -10.44
C PHE A 133 18.02 14.50 -10.63
N ASN A 134 19.01 14.66 -9.77
CA ASN A 134 20.18 13.80 -9.69
C ASN A 134 20.09 12.93 -8.44
N SER A 135 20.64 11.72 -8.50
CA SER A 135 20.77 10.84 -7.36
C SER A 135 22.24 10.67 -6.96
N PRO A 136 22.56 10.64 -5.65
CA PRO A 136 21.66 10.80 -4.51
C PRO A 136 21.18 12.25 -4.27
N PRO A 137 20.04 12.46 -3.59
CA PRO A 137 19.16 11.44 -2.99
C PRO A 137 18.34 10.66 -4.03
N TYR A 138 17.77 9.53 -3.60
CA TYR A 138 16.85 8.72 -4.39
C TYR A 138 15.42 9.09 -4.03
N TYR A 139 14.48 8.81 -4.94
CA TYR A 139 13.07 9.02 -4.71
C TYR A 139 12.27 7.78 -5.10
N ASN A 140 11.21 7.51 -4.36
CA ASN A 140 10.25 6.46 -4.61
C ASN A 140 8.89 7.09 -4.90
N VAL A 141 8.16 6.56 -5.87
CA VAL A 141 6.81 7.02 -6.22
C VAL A 141 5.86 5.85 -6.35
N GLY A 142 4.60 6.04 -5.96
CA GLY A 142 3.60 5.00 -6.12
C GLY A 142 2.33 5.20 -5.30
N SER A 143 1.68 4.07 -5.02
CA SER A 143 0.42 4.00 -4.27
C SER A 143 0.68 4.17 -2.79
N ALA A 144 0.08 5.19 -2.19
CA ALA A 144 0.01 5.38 -0.76
C ALA A 144 -1.41 5.11 -0.23
N VAL A 145 -1.49 4.70 1.03
CA VAL A 145 -2.76 4.38 1.71
C VAL A 145 -2.78 5.04 3.07
N ALA A 146 -3.97 5.51 3.48
CA ALA A 146 -4.20 6.02 4.83
C ALA A 146 -4.60 4.85 5.74
N VAL A 147 -3.67 4.43 6.61
CA VAL A 147 -3.81 3.30 7.53
C VAL A 147 -3.68 3.81 8.96
N ASN A 148 -4.63 3.47 9.82
CA ASN A 148 -4.64 3.80 11.25
C ASN A 148 -4.29 5.28 11.55
N GLY A 149 -4.74 6.21 10.70
CA GLY A 149 -4.54 7.66 10.85
C GLY A 149 -3.26 8.24 10.23
N GLY A 150 -2.35 7.41 9.69
CA GLY A 150 -1.15 7.84 8.97
C GLY A 150 -1.19 7.45 7.48
N ILE A 151 -0.49 8.20 6.62
CA ILE A 151 -0.33 7.82 5.20
C ILE A 151 1.02 7.11 5.02
N VAL A 152 0.97 5.89 4.50
CA VAL A 152 2.15 5.06 4.23
C VAL A 152 2.19 4.74 2.74
N LEU A 153 3.37 4.85 2.13
CA LEU A 153 3.61 4.38 0.77
C LEU A 153 3.50 2.85 0.76
N SER A 154 2.44 2.30 0.18
CA SER A 154 2.11 0.88 0.27
C SER A 154 2.97 0.03 -0.65
N ASN A 155 3.08 0.46 -1.90
CA ASN A 155 3.92 -0.14 -2.91
C ASN A 155 4.37 0.98 -3.84
N PHE A 156 5.53 0.79 -4.44
CA PHE A 156 6.20 1.85 -5.16
C PHE A 156 7.26 1.31 -6.10
N VAL A 157 7.70 2.18 -7.00
CA VAL A 157 8.92 1.99 -7.79
C VAL A 157 9.92 3.07 -7.41
N GLN A 158 11.20 2.80 -7.59
CA GLN A 158 12.19 3.87 -7.59
C GLN A 158 11.89 4.80 -8.78
N ALA A 159 11.79 6.09 -8.50
CA ALA A 159 11.51 7.12 -9.47
C ALA A 159 12.68 7.29 -10.45
N ASN A 160 12.36 7.40 -11.74
CA ASN A 160 13.29 7.89 -12.75
C ASN A 160 13.14 9.42 -12.89
N PRO A 161 14.21 10.18 -13.15
CA PRO A 161 14.10 11.62 -13.41
C PRO A 161 13.36 11.89 -14.73
N ALA A 162 12.58 12.97 -14.77
CA ALA A 162 11.82 13.41 -15.94
C ALA A 162 10.96 12.30 -16.57
N SER A 163 10.22 11.57 -15.73
CA SER A 163 9.46 10.40 -16.13
C SER A 163 8.00 10.48 -15.67
N ASN A 164 7.14 9.74 -16.37
CA ASN A 164 5.76 9.51 -15.97
C ASN A 164 5.64 8.09 -15.44
N THR A 165 5.05 7.95 -14.26
CA THR A 165 4.74 6.65 -13.67
C THR A 165 3.23 6.55 -13.49
N ASP A 166 2.62 5.60 -14.20
CA ASP A 166 1.21 5.24 -14.01
C ASP A 166 1.12 4.13 -12.98
N CYS A 167 0.20 4.27 -12.05
CA CYS A 167 -0.02 3.34 -10.95
C CYS A 167 -1.50 2.96 -10.91
N GLN A 168 -1.79 1.68 -11.13
CA GLN A 168 -3.13 1.08 -11.05
C GLN A 168 -3.28 0.31 -9.72
N PRO A 169 -3.88 0.90 -8.67
CA PRO A 169 -3.97 0.28 -7.35
C PRO A 169 -4.89 -0.94 -7.35
N ILE A 170 -4.62 -1.91 -6.47
CA ILE A 170 -5.43 -3.12 -6.31
C ILE A 170 -5.99 -3.20 -4.88
N LEU A 171 -7.30 -3.40 -4.75
CA LEU A 171 -8.02 -3.47 -3.47
C LEU A 171 -7.95 -4.85 -2.81
N LYS A 172 -6.75 -5.42 -2.77
CA LYS A 172 -6.44 -6.70 -2.11
C LYS A 172 -5.40 -6.44 -1.05
N TYR A 173 -5.68 -6.88 0.16
CA TYR A 173 -4.79 -6.77 1.30
C TYR A 173 -4.50 -8.14 1.85
N TYR A 174 -3.30 -8.30 2.37
CA TYR A 174 -2.81 -9.54 2.93
C TYR A 174 -2.42 -9.31 4.38
N VAL A 175 -2.62 -10.36 5.19
CA VAL A 175 -2.03 -10.45 6.52
C VAL A 175 -1.19 -11.72 6.61
N GLN A 176 -0.01 -11.59 7.21
CA GLN A 176 0.94 -12.66 7.40
C GLN A 176 1.58 -12.58 8.77
N THR A 177 2.06 -13.71 9.29
CA THR A 177 2.86 -13.74 10.51
C THR A 177 4.33 -13.41 10.22
N GLY A 178 4.96 -12.59 11.07
CA GLY A 178 6.36 -12.21 10.92
C GLY A 178 6.71 -10.90 11.64
N SER A 179 7.82 -10.29 11.22
CA SER A 179 8.47 -9.18 11.94
C SER A 179 8.62 -7.89 11.12
N TYR A 180 8.07 -7.82 9.91
CA TYR A 180 8.11 -6.58 9.13
C TYR A 180 7.37 -5.46 9.88
N THR A 181 7.94 -4.26 9.84
CA THR A 181 7.41 -3.07 10.52
C THR A 181 6.89 -2.06 9.49
N PRO A 182 5.95 -1.17 9.87
CA PRO A 182 5.37 -0.20 8.95
C PRO A 182 6.44 0.65 8.26
N GLY A 183 6.37 0.76 6.93
CA GLY A 183 7.35 1.52 6.13
C GLY A 183 8.68 0.80 5.90
N SER A 184 8.80 -0.47 6.26
CA SER A 184 9.91 -1.33 5.82
C SER A 184 9.53 -2.08 4.54
N VAL A 185 10.48 -2.18 3.62
CA VAL A 185 10.33 -2.93 2.37
C VAL A 185 10.24 -4.41 2.70
N MET A 186 9.17 -5.05 2.27
CA MET A 186 8.91 -6.47 2.50
C MET A 186 9.00 -7.27 1.21
N ASP A 187 9.35 -8.56 1.35
CA ASP A 187 9.32 -9.50 0.24
C ASP A 187 7.88 -9.92 -0.03
N PHE A 188 7.23 -9.26 -1.00
CA PHE A 188 5.85 -9.57 -1.37
C PHE A 188 5.72 -11.01 -1.85
N THR A 189 6.57 -11.43 -2.80
CA THR A 189 6.51 -12.74 -3.46
C THR A 189 6.56 -13.86 -2.43
N GLN A 190 7.49 -13.77 -1.47
CA GLN A 190 7.61 -14.78 -0.42
C GLN A 190 6.47 -14.67 0.61
N SER A 191 6.12 -13.45 1.02
CA SER A 191 5.11 -13.23 2.07
C SER A 191 3.71 -13.64 1.64
N SER A 192 3.36 -13.43 0.37
CA SER A 192 2.00 -13.64 -0.15
C SER A 192 1.63 -15.11 -0.34
N VAL A 193 2.60 -16.03 -0.39
CA VAL A 193 2.36 -17.45 -0.71
C VAL A 193 1.38 -18.10 0.27
N THR A 194 1.54 -17.81 1.56
CA THR A 194 0.74 -18.41 2.64
C THR A 194 0.01 -17.36 3.46
N ALA A 195 -0.10 -16.12 2.99
CA ALA A 195 -0.81 -15.06 3.69
C ALA A 195 -2.33 -15.24 3.56
N ALA A 196 -3.09 -14.78 4.56
CA ALA A 196 -4.53 -14.64 4.41
C ALA A 196 -4.86 -13.42 3.53
N LEU A 197 -5.81 -13.60 2.61
CA LEU A 197 -6.23 -12.58 1.66
C LEU A 197 -7.58 -11.96 2.06
N ALA A 198 -7.61 -10.64 2.15
CA ALA A 198 -8.82 -9.82 2.17
C ALA A 198 -9.00 -9.16 0.79
N ASP A 199 -9.91 -9.71 -0.02
CA ASP A 199 -10.22 -9.21 -1.36
C ASP A 199 -11.48 -8.33 -1.34
N PHE A 200 -11.28 -7.01 -1.41
CA PHE A 200 -12.38 -6.04 -1.37
C PHE A 200 -12.88 -5.63 -2.76
N THR A 201 -12.40 -6.25 -3.86
CA THR A 201 -12.84 -5.85 -5.21
C THR A 201 -14.33 -6.08 -5.46
N GLY A 202 -14.99 -6.91 -4.64
CA GLY A 202 -16.43 -7.19 -4.70
C GLY A 202 -17.34 -6.15 -4.01
N GLY A 203 -16.78 -5.05 -3.50
CA GLY A 203 -17.55 -4.03 -2.76
C GLY A 203 -17.76 -4.33 -1.28
N TYR A 204 -17.13 -5.40 -0.77
CA TYR A 204 -17.05 -5.70 0.66
C TYR A 204 -16.31 -4.58 1.39
N THR A 205 -16.61 -4.43 2.68
CA THR A 205 -15.96 -3.42 3.53
C THR A 205 -15.35 -4.00 4.79
N VAL A 206 -15.70 -5.24 5.14
CA VAL A 206 -15.14 -5.94 6.30
C VAL A 206 -14.62 -7.31 5.88
N CYS A 207 -13.45 -7.69 6.38
CA CYS A 207 -12.90 -9.04 6.26
C CYS A 207 -12.51 -9.55 7.65
N ASN A 208 -13.09 -10.67 8.07
CA ASN A 208 -12.71 -11.35 9.30
C ASN A 208 -11.77 -12.50 8.95
N ILE A 209 -10.60 -12.51 9.56
CA ILE A 209 -9.52 -13.47 9.33
C ILE A 209 -9.23 -14.20 10.64
N THR A 210 -9.03 -15.50 10.52
CA THR A 210 -8.65 -16.38 11.62
C THR A 210 -7.38 -17.12 11.24
N LEU A 211 -6.34 -17.00 12.08
CA LEU A 211 -5.23 -17.96 12.10
C LEU A 211 -5.65 -19.12 13.00
N ASN A 212 -5.90 -20.29 12.41
CA ASN A 212 -6.34 -21.48 13.12
C ASN A 212 -5.21 -22.11 13.93
N ALA A 213 -5.54 -22.92 14.94
CA ALA A 213 -4.56 -23.59 15.79
C ALA A 213 -3.56 -24.51 15.05
N ASN A 214 -3.89 -24.91 13.81
CA ASN A 214 -3.04 -25.72 12.93
C ASN A 214 -2.18 -24.89 11.95
N GLY A 215 -2.15 -23.57 12.10
CA GLY A 215 -1.39 -22.65 11.24
C GLY A 215 -2.05 -22.33 9.89
N THR A 216 -3.29 -22.78 9.65
CA THR A 216 -4.03 -22.43 8.42
C THR A 216 -4.87 -21.18 8.61
N TRP A 217 -5.21 -20.51 7.51
CA TRP A 217 -6.05 -19.31 7.53
C TRP A 217 -7.51 -19.62 7.19
N SER A 218 -8.42 -18.84 7.75
CA SER A 218 -9.82 -18.77 7.33
C SER A 218 -10.22 -17.31 7.15
N THR A 219 -10.94 -17.00 6.08
CA THR A 219 -11.28 -15.63 5.68
C THR A 219 -12.77 -15.52 5.37
N GLN A 220 -13.42 -14.48 5.89
CA GLN A 220 -14.84 -14.20 5.66
C GLN A 220 -15.05 -12.72 5.30
N LEU A 221 -15.53 -12.46 4.08
CA LEU A 221 -15.87 -11.13 3.59
C LEU A 221 -17.32 -10.75 3.92
N GLN A 222 -17.55 -9.46 4.19
CA GLN A 222 -18.83 -8.86 4.57
C GLN A 222 -19.01 -7.48 3.93
#